data_AF-A0A410RDP6-F1
#
_entry.id   AF-A0A410RDP6-F1
#
_cell.length_a   1.000
_cell.length_b   1.000
_cell.length_c   1.000
_cell.angle_alpha   90.00
_cell.angle_beta   90.00
_cell.angle_gamma   90.00
#
_symmetry.space_group_name_H-M   'P 1'
#
loop_
_entity.id
_entity.type
_entity.pdbx_description
1 polymer ?
#
loop_
_entity_poly.entity_id
_entity_poly.type
_entity_poly.pdbx_seq_one_letter_code
_entity_poly.pdbx_strand_id
1 'polypeptide(L)'
;MDVKQIAKDTAKVMSSYLTYQAMRTVLAQLSETNPPVAYWLQSFSSKEKIQDGEAYLSALLQENPELAFRLMTVRQSLAEEVTEYLPEMVRSAIAQGNI
;
A
#
# COMPACT_ATOMS: atom_id res chain seq x y z
N MET A 1 16.63 -20.25 -13.09
CA MET A 1 15.79 -19.34 -12.28
C MET A 1 15.82 -17.97 -12.93
N ASP A 2 14.68 -17.45 -13.36
CA ASP A 2 14.62 -16.09 -13.90
C ASP A 2 14.53 -15.08 -12.75
N VAL A 3 15.70 -14.69 -12.23
CA VAL A 3 15.83 -13.74 -11.12
C VAL A 3 15.16 -12.40 -11.46
N LYS A 4 15.19 -12.00 -12.73
CA LYS A 4 14.60 -10.75 -13.19
C LYS A 4 13.07 -10.80 -13.12
N GLN A 5 12.47 -11.92 -13.52
CA GLN A 5 11.03 -12.10 -13.42
C GLN A 5 10.58 -12.14 -11.96
N ILE A 6 11.29 -12.89 -11.10
CA ILE A 6 10.99 -12.93 -9.66
C ILE A 6 11.08 -11.53 -9.03
N ALA A 7 12.10 -10.75 -9.37
CA ALA A 7 12.24 -9.37 -8.87
C ALA A 7 11.05 -8.47 -9.30
N LYS A 8 10.56 -8.61 -10.53
CA LYS A 8 9.38 -7.88 -11.01
C LYS A 8 8.12 -8.26 -10.26
N ASP A 9 7.90 -9.55 -10.06
CA ASP A 9 6.71 -10.06 -9.37
C ASP A 9 6.72 -9.62 -7.90
N THR A 10 7.89 -9.68 -7.24
CA THR A 10 8.09 -9.15 -5.88
C THR A 10 7.82 -7.64 -5.81
N ALA A 11 8.31 -6.86 -6.79
CA ALA A 11 8.06 -5.42 -6.84
C ALA A 11 6.54 -5.10 -6.96
N LYS A 12 5.79 -5.89 -7.73
CA LYS A 12 4.32 -5.75 -7.84
C LYS A 12 3.63 -6.00 -6.49
N VAL A 13 4.04 -7.04 -5.78
CA VAL A 13 3.51 -7.36 -4.44
C VAL A 13 3.83 -6.23 -3.46
N MET A 14 5.07 -5.76 -3.45
CA MET A 14 5.50 -4.64 -2.59
C MET A 14 4.71 -3.37 -2.88
N SER A 15 4.53 -3.01 -4.14
CA SER A 15 3.75 -1.83 -4.54
C SER A 15 2.29 -1.90 -4.06
N SER A 16 1.67 -3.08 -4.18
CA SER A 16 0.30 -3.30 -3.67
C SER A 16 0.24 -3.21 -2.15
N TYR A 17 1.25 -3.77 -1.46
CA TYR A 17 1.33 -3.67 0.00
C TYR A 17 1.55 -2.23 0.49
N LEU A 18 2.39 -1.45 -0.20
CA LEU A 18 2.57 -0.03 0.12
C LEU A 18 1.30 0.79 -0.16
N THR A 19 0.50 0.40 -1.15
CA THR A 19 -0.83 0.99 -1.38
C THR A 19 -1.77 0.71 -0.20
N TYR A 20 -1.75 -0.52 0.35
CA TYR A 20 -2.48 -0.84 1.58
C TYR A 20 -1.98 -0.02 2.78
N GLN A 21 -0.66 0.12 2.96
CA GLN A 21 -0.10 0.94 4.03
C GLN A 21 -0.51 2.42 3.89
N ALA A 22 -0.49 2.97 2.68
CA ALA A 22 -0.97 4.31 2.41
C ALA A 22 -2.45 4.50 2.78
N MET A 23 -3.31 3.53 2.42
CA MET A 23 -4.72 3.52 2.83
C MET A 23 -4.85 3.55 4.36
N ARG A 24 -4.09 2.71 5.08
CA ARG A 24 -4.09 2.67 6.55
C ARG A 24 -3.67 4.00 7.17
N THR A 25 -2.62 4.63 6.63
CA THR A 25 -2.15 5.95 7.07
C THR A 25 -3.20 7.03 6.86
N VAL A 26 -3.81 7.08 5.67
CA VAL A 26 -4.86 8.06 5.36
C VAL A 26 -6.10 7.83 6.22
N LEU A 27 -6.49 6.57 6.43
CA LEU A 27 -7.61 6.22 7.30
C LEU A 27 -7.39 6.70 8.74
N ALA A 28 -6.19 6.52 9.29
CA ALA A 28 -5.85 7.01 10.64
C ALA A 28 -5.96 8.54 10.71
N GLN A 29 -5.37 9.26 9.76
CA GLN A 29 -5.45 10.72 9.68
C GLN A 29 -6.90 11.22 9.57
N LEU A 30 -7.73 10.55 8.75
CA LEU A 30 -9.14 10.88 8.60
C LEU A 30 -9.95 10.54 9.84
N SER A 31 -9.60 9.50 10.59
CA SER A 31 -10.31 9.16 11.83
C SER A 31 -10.21 10.27 12.87
N GLU A 32 -9.12 11.05 12.83
CA GLU A 32 -8.91 12.20 13.71
C GLU A 32 -9.51 13.51 13.14
N THR A 33 -9.47 13.69 11.81
CA THR A 33 -9.80 14.98 11.17
C THR A 33 -11.17 15.02 10.49
N ASN A 34 -11.68 13.89 10.02
CA ASN A 34 -12.96 13.76 9.33
C ASN A 34 -13.54 12.33 9.47
N PRO A 35 -14.09 11.97 10.64
CA PRO A 35 -14.56 10.61 10.94
C PRO A 35 -15.59 10.04 9.95
N PRO A 36 -16.55 10.83 9.40
CA PRO A 36 -17.47 10.31 8.38
C PRO A 36 -16.76 9.81 7.12
N VAL A 37 -15.74 10.53 6.64
CA VAL A 37 -14.97 10.12 5.46
C VAL A 37 -14.08 8.92 5.79
N ALA A 38 -13.55 8.84 7.02
CA ALA A 38 -12.82 7.65 7.48
C ALA A 38 -13.71 6.39 7.44
N TYR A 39 -14.93 6.49 7.95
CA TYR A 39 -15.90 5.39 7.93
C TYR A 39 -16.25 4.96 6.48
N TRP A 40 -16.42 5.93 5.58
CA TRP A 40 -16.65 5.66 4.16
C TRP A 40 -15.46 4.92 3.53
N LEU A 41 -14.23 5.40 3.75
CA LEU A 41 -13.02 4.78 3.21
C LEU A 41 -12.81 3.35 3.75
N GLN A 42 -13.09 3.14 5.04
CA GLN A 42 -13.06 1.81 5.65
C GLN A 42 -14.09 0.88 5.01
N SER A 43 -15.31 1.38 4.80
CA SER A 43 -16.40 0.61 4.19
C SER A 43 -16.09 0.24 2.73
N PHE A 44 -15.56 1.18 1.95
CA PHE A 44 -15.08 0.95 0.59
C PHE A 44 -13.98 -0.14 0.58
N SER A 45 -12.96 0.02 1.43
CA SER A 45 -11.81 -0.90 1.53
C SER A 45 -12.17 -2.29 2.05
N SER A 46 -13.30 -2.46 2.73
CA SER A 46 -13.78 -3.77 3.17
C SER A 46 -14.44 -4.58 2.05
N LYS A 47 -14.96 -3.90 1.01
CA LYS A 47 -15.62 -4.51 -0.14
C LYS A 47 -14.64 -4.77 -1.27
N GLU A 48 -13.76 -3.81 -1.52
CA GLU A 48 -12.75 -3.89 -2.58
C GLU A 48 -11.49 -4.63 -2.12
N LYS A 49 -11.03 -5.58 -2.94
CA LYS A 49 -9.81 -6.34 -2.63
C LYS A 49 -8.56 -5.51 -2.88
N ILE A 50 -7.93 -5.03 -1.81
CA ILE A 50 -6.66 -4.29 -1.89
C ILE A 50 -5.44 -5.15 -2.27
N GLN A 51 -5.64 -6.43 -2.60
CA GLN A 51 -4.58 -7.34 -3.03
C GLN A 51 -3.91 -6.88 -4.33
N ASP A 52 -4.67 -6.22 -5.22
CA ASP A 52 -4.13 -5.50 -6.37
C ASP A 52 -4.29 -3.99 -6.12
N GLY A 53 -3.18 -3.34 -5.76
CA GLY A 53 -3.19 -1.92 -5.40
C GLY A 53 -3.61 -0.99 -6.56
N GLU A 54 -3.30 -1.37 -7.80
CA GLU A 54 -3.65 -0.56 -8.98
C GLU A 54 -5.14 -0.67 -9.30
N ALA A 55 -5.70 -1.87 -9.22
CA ALA A 55 -7.14 -2.08 -9.37
C ALA A 55 -7.92 -1.34 -8.27
N TYR A 56 -7.46 -1.43 -7.02
CA TYR A 56 -8.05 -0.72 -5.88
C TYR A 56 -8.06 0.80 -6.09
N LEU A 57 -6.94 1.40 -6.51
CA LEU A 57 -6.88 2.84 -6.78
C LEU A 57 -7.75 3.26 -7.96
N SER A 58 -7.85 2.41 -8.99
CA SER A 58 -8.71 2.66 -10.14
C SER A 58 -10.19 2.68 -9.75
N ALA A 59 -10.63 1.75 -8.89
CA ALA A 59 -11.98 1.76 -8.33
C ALA A 59 -12.21 2.97 -7.43
N LEU A 60 -11.25 3.30 -6.56
CA LEU A 60 -11.35 4.46 -5.68
C LEU A 60 -11.42 5.77 -6.46
N LEU A 61 -10.68 5.89 -7.56
CA LEU A 61 -10.69 7.07 -8.43
C LEU A 61 -12.05 7.31 -9.07
N GLN A 62 -12.83 6.24 -9.34
CA GLN A 62 -14.18 6.35 -9.90
C GLN A 62 -15.20 6.85 -8.87
N GLU A 63 -15.07 6.46 -7.61
CA GLU A 63 -16.01 6.83 -6.55
C GLU A 63 -15.62 8.11 -5.80
N ASN A 64 -14.33 8.29 -5.53
CA ASN A 64 -13.80 9.43 -4.78
C ASN A 64 -12.38 9.80 -5.27
N PRO A 65 -12.29 10.66 -6.31
CA PRO A 65 -11.01 11.06 -6.88
C PRO A 65 -10.05 11.72 -5.90
N GLU A 66 -10.56 12.51 -4.96
CA GLU A 66 -9.73 13.22 -3.97
C GLU A 66 -8.98 12.23 -3.07
N LEU A 67 -9.69 11.21 -2.56
CA LEU A 67 -9.06 10.16 -1.76
C LEU A 67 -8.08 9.31 -2.58
N ALA A 68 -8.41 9.01 -3.83
CA ALA A 68 -7.49 8.29 -4.72
C ALA A 68 -6.16 9.03 -4.90
N PHE A 69 -6.20 10.33 -5.22
CA PHE A 69 -5.00 11.15 -5.35
C PHE A 69 -4.22 11.25 -4.04
N ARG A 70 -4.92 11.41 -2.90
CA ARG A 70 -4.27 11.42 -1.58
C ARG A 70 -3.51 10.13 -1.32
N LEU A 71 -4.11 8.96 -1.62
CA LEU A 71 -3.45 7.67 -1.47
C LEU A 71 -2.26 7.50 -2.42
N MET A 72 -2.36 8.01 -3.66
CA MET A 72 -1.25 7.99 -4.63
C MET A 72 -0.05 8.79 -4.13
N THR A 73 -0.27 9.97 -3.54
CA THR A 73 0.81 10.77 -2.95
C THR A 73 1.43 10.07 -1.74
N VAL A 74 0.59 9.56 -0.82
CA VAL A 74 1.09 8.91 0.40
C VAL A 74 1.86 7.62 0.06
N ARG A 75 1.37 6.79 -0.87
CA ARG A 75 2.11 5.55 -1.24
C ARG A 75 3.45 5.85 -1.93
N GLN A 76 3.54 6.95 -2.67
CA GLN A 76 4.80 7.38 -3.28
C GLN A 76 5.81 7.80 -2.22
N SER A 77 5.41 8.67 -1.28
CA SER A 77 6.28 9.07 -0.15
C SER A 77 6.70 7.86 0.68
N LEU A 78 5.79 6.94 0.98
CA LEU A 78 6.15 5.69 1.66
C LEU A 78 7.17 4.87 0.86
N ALA A 79 7.01 4.75 -0.46
CA ALA A 79 7.96 4.01 -1.28
C ALA A 79 9.36 4.64 -1.26
N GLU A 80 9.44 5.96 -1.36
CA GLU A 80 10.70 6.72 -1.28
C GLU A 80 11.36 6.54 0.09
N GLU A 81 10.59 6.58 1.16
CA GLU A 81 11.10 6.48 2.53
C GLU A 81 11.48 5.05 2.94
N VAL A 82 10.68 4.04 2.59
CA VAL A 82 10.86 2.70 3.16
C VAL A 82 11.76 1.78 2.33
N THR A 83 11.83 1.97 1.01
CA THR A 83 12.44 0.97 0.12
C THR A 83 13.94 0.82 0.30
N GLU A 84 14.62 1.86 0.79
CA GLU A 84 16.06 1.84 1.07
C GLU A 84 16.44 0.84 2.16
N TYR A 85 15.53 0.58 3.12
CA TYR A 85 15.78 -0.31 4.26
C TYR A 85 15.47 -1.79 3.95
N LEU A 86 14.59 -2.05 2.98
CA LEU A 86 14.05 -3.39 2.73
C LEU A 86 15.09 -4.46 2.37
N PRO A 87 16.13 -4.19 1.57
CA PRO A 87 17.09 -5.24 1.20
C PRO A 87 17.76 -5.89 2.40
N GLU A 88 18.20 -5.08 3.37
CA GLU A 88 18.88 -5.59 4.56
C GLU A 88 17.90 -6.21 5.56
N MET A 89 16.73 -5.58 5.75
CA MET A 89 15.69 -6.13 6.62
C MET A 89 15.22 -7.50 6.14
N VAL A 90 15.03 -7.70 4.83
CA VAL A 90 14.60 -8.99 4.26
C VAL A 90 15.69 -10.06 4.43
N ARG A 91 16.95 -9.73 4.13
CA ARG A 91 18.07 -10.68 4.27
C ARG A 91 18.25 -11.13 5.72
N SER A 92 18.30 -10.18 6.65
CA SER A 92 18.48 -10.46 8.07
C SER A 92 17.29 -11.22 8.67
N ALA A 93 16.05 -10.88 8.30
CA ALA A 93 14.87 -11.61 8.74
C ALA A 93 14.85 -13.07 8.26
N ILE A 94 15.20 -13.33 7.00
CA ILE A 94 15.28 -14.70 6.46
C ILE A 94 16.42 -15.48 7.15
N ALA A 95 17.59 -14.85 7.33
CA ALA A 95 18.69 -15.48 8.03
C ALA A 95 18.30 -15.87 9.47
N GLN A 96 17.65 -14.96 10.19
CA GLN A 96 17.17 -15.21 11.55
C GLN A 96 16.06 -16.27 11.60
N GLY A 97 15.17 -16.32 10.62
CA GLY A 97 14.09 -17.32 10.56
C GLY A 97 14.57 -18.73 10.20
N ASN A 98 15.80 -18.88 9.69
CA ASN A 98 16.42 -20.17 9.39
C ASN A 98 17.25 -20.73 10.56
N ILE A 99 17.42 -19.96 11.65
CA ILE A 99 18.07 -20.38 12.90
C ILE A 99 17.00 -20.92 13.85
#